data_AF-A0A1V0UAU1-F1
#
_entry.id   AF-A0A1V0UAU1-F1
#
_cell.length_a   1.000
_cell.length_b   1.000
_cell.length_c   1.000
_cell.angle_alpha   90.00
_cell.angle_beta   90.00
_cell.angle_gamma   90.00
#
_symmetry.space_group_name_H-M   'P 1'
#
loop_
_entity.id
_entity.type
_entity.pdbx_description
1 polymer ?
#
loop_
_entity_poly.entity_id
_entity_poly.type
_entity_poly.pdbx_seq_one_letter_code
_entity_poly.pdbx_strand_id
1 'polypeptide(L)'
;MGTDMHGFIECRWDRWLDEDDREWFRAIDLSHLYNGRDYVAFGSLFGVRDTVSFRPLADHRGIPQDASREVLATLETWGDDRHGESWITWAELTAADGDEVSNEVDGCVHEFRRGSDGRWTMHGRNTDLTRFAELSGLTDPRQIYSAGSVFPENTEWPDGDRLFRVGRLRRKDVVPDSEWGAVWSVMRTLANLHGEEGVRLVVWFDG
;
A
#
# COMPACT_ATOMS: atom_id res chain seq x y z
N MET A 1 17.56 -8.57 -3.75
CA MET A 1 17.44 -7.20 -4.28
C MET A 1 16.18 -6.59 -3.70
N GLY A 2 16.17 -5.26 -3.56
CA GLY A 2 14.95 -4.55 -3.15
C GLY A 2 14.07 -4.32 -4.37
N THR A 3 12.76 -4.23 -4.18
CA THR A 3 11.84 -3.76 -5.23
C THR A 3 11.23 -2.43 -4.79
N ASP A 4 11.39 -1.41 -5.59
CA ASP A 4 10.79 -0.10 -5.48
C ASP A 4 9.62 0.03 -6.45
N MET A 5 8.67 0.90 -6.07
CA MET A 5 7.48 1.18 -6.86
C MET A 5 7.61 2.55 -7.51
N HIS A 6 7.39 2.58 -8.80
CA HIS A 6 7.42 3.78 -9.64
C HIS A 6 6.05 3.98 -10.26
N GLY A 7 5.72 5.22 -10.63
CA GLY A 7 4.38 5.47 -11.15
C GLY A 7 4.05 6.94 -11.33
N PHE A 8 2.83 7.16 -11.83
CA PHE A 8 2.23 8.47 -11.94
C PHE A 8 0.79 8.42 -11.45
N ILE A 9 0.34 9.51 -10.85
CA ILE A 9 -1.09 9.80 -10.76
C ILE A 9 -1.48 10.50 -12.07
N GLU A 10 -2.50 9.97 -12.72
CA GLU A 10 -3.10 10.56 -13.93
C GLU A 10 -4.51 11.06 -13.62
N CYS A 11 -4.95 12.09 -14.35
CA CYS A 11 -6.33 12.53 -14.33
C CYS A 11 -6.86 12.87 -15.73
N ARG A 12 -8.18 12.87 -15.88
CA ARG A 12 -8.87 13.16 -17.14
C ARG A 12 -10.12 13.97 -16.90
N TRP A 13 -10.39 14.94 -17.76
CA TRP A 13 -11.65 15.68 -17.74
C TRP A 13 -12.74 14.91 -18.48
N ASP A 14 -13.82 14.59 -17.80
CA ASP A 14 -14.99 13.90 -18.36
C ASP A 14 -16.16 14.86 -18.68
N ARG A 15 -16.26 15.96 -17.95
CA ARG A 15 -17.49 16.74 -17.81
C ARG A 15 -17.75 17.79 -18.90
N TRP A 16 -16.76 18.08 -19.76
CA TRP A 16 -16.82 19.18 -20.74
C TRP A 16 -16.29 18.82 -22.12
N LEU A 17 -15.87 17.57 -22.33
CA LEU A 17 -15.27 17.08 -23.57
C LEU A 17 -16.10 15.95 -24.15
N ASP A 18 -16.20 15.95 -25.47
CA ASP A 18 -16.69 14.80 -26.23
C ASP A 18 -15.81 13.58 -25.95
N GLU A 19 -16.36 12.38 -26.03
CA GLU A 19 -15.68 11.15 -25.60
C GLU A 19 -14.31 10.96 -26.28
N ASP A 20 -14.21 11.35 -27.56
CA ASP A 20 -12.98 11.30 -28.36
C ASP A 20 -11.90 12.30 -27.92
N ASP A 21 -12.27 13.35 -27.18
CA ASP A 21 -11.36 14.39 -26.67
C ASP A 21 -10.91 14.12 -25.23
N ARG A 22 -11.42 13.05 -24.59
CA ARG A 22 -11.10 12.70 -23.19
C ARG A 22 -9.75 11.99 -23.11
N GLU A 23 -8.67 12.77 -23.07
CA GLU A 23 -7.30 12.28 -22.88
C GLU A 23 -6.90 12.25 -21.39
N TRP A 24 -6.11 11.25 -21.00
CA TRP A 24 -5.47 11.21 -19.68
C TRP A 24 -4.21 12.08 -19.66
N PHE A 25 -4.01 12.80 -18.57
CA PHE A 25 -2.86 13.66 -18.34
C PHE A 25 -2.10 13.21 -17.09
N ARG A 26 -0.77 13.22 -17.16
CA ARG A 26 0.09 13.07 -15.99
C ARG A 26 -0.11 14.25 -15.04
N ALA A 27 -0.54 13.97 -13.80
CA ALA A 27 -0.69 14.98 -12.76
C ALA A 27 0.58 15.11 -11.92
N ILE A 28 1.13 14.00 -11.42
CA ILE A 28 2.34 14.02 -10.57
C ILE A 28 3.06 12.66 -10.60
N ASP A 29 4.38 12.71 -10.45
CA ASP A 29 5.24 11.54 -10.26
C ASP A 29 5.10 10.98 -8.84
N LEU A 30 4.91 9.65 -8.75
CA LEU A 30 4.72 8.96 -7.48
C LEU A 30 5.92 9.15 -6.53
N SER A 31 7.14 9.27 -7.06
CA SER A 31 8.36 9.45 -6.26
C SER A 31 8.38 10.74 -5.43
N HIS A 32 7.54 11.73 -5.77
CA HIS A 32 7.37 12.95 -4.98
C HIS A 32 6.42 12.78 -3.79
N LEU A 33 5.64 11.69 -3.75
CA LEU A 33 4.60 11.45 -2.75
C LEU A 33 4.88 10.20 -1.90
N TYR A 34 5.57 9.22 -2.47
CA TYR A 34 5.84 7.94 -1.84
C TYR A 34 7.23 7.45 -2.24
N ASN A 35 8.02 7.09 -1.23
CA ASN A 35 9.36 6.50 -1.37
C ASN A 35 9.53 5.26 -0.47
N GLY A 36 8.40 4.70 0.01
CA GLY A 36 8.38 3.55 0.88
C GLY A 36 8.63 2.24 0.15
N ARG A 37 8.98 1.22 0.92
CA ARG A 37 9.20 -0.15 0.44
C ARG A 37 8.48 -1.13 1.35
N ASP A 38 7.18 -1.31 1.11
CA ASP A 38 6.35 -2.29 1.79
C ASP A 38 5.77 -3.30 0.79
N TYR A 39 6.28 -4.53 0.84
CA TYR A 39 5.88 -5.59 -0.07
C TYR A 39 4.49 -6.13 0.21
N VAL A 40 3.98 -5.98 1.43
CA VAL A 40 2.59 -6.34 1.73
C VAL A 40 1.65 -5.29 1.15
N ALA A 41 2.04 -4.01 1.15
CA ALA A 41 1.32 -2.96 0.44
C ALA A 41 1.28 -3.23 -1.07
N PHE A 42 2.43 -3.53 -1.68
CA PHE A 42 2.55 -3.81 -3.12
C PHE A 42 1.76 -5.06 -3.51
N GLY A 43 1.81 -6.09 -2.68
CA GLY A 43 1.02 -7.29 -2.82
C GLY A 43 -0.50 -7.04 -2.74
N SER A 44 -0.92 -6.33 -1.70
CA SER A 44 -2.30 -5.96 -1.42
C SER A 44 -2.93 -5.12 -2.53
N LEU A 45 -2.17 -4.18 -3.10
CA LEU A 45 -2.66 -3.32 -4.18
C LEU A 45 -2.51 -3.96 -5.56
N PHE A 46 -1.34 -4.52 -5.88
CA PHE A 46 -0.94 -4.81 -7.26
C PHE A 46 -0.47 -6.25 -7.52
N GLY A 47 -0.37 -7.08 -6.48
CA GLY A 47 0.05 -8.48 -6.60
C GLY A 47 1.56 -8.67 -6.70
N VAL A 48 2.36 -7.65 -6.41
CA VAL A 48 3.82 -7.71 -6.54
C VAL A 48 4.47 -8.11 -5.21
N ARG A 49 5.37 -9.11 -5.28
CA ARG A 49 6.08 -9.76 -4.16
C ARG A 49 5.18 -10.55 -3.19
N ASP A 50 4.29 -9.91 -2.45
CA ASP A 50 3.38 -10.61 -1.53
C ASP A 50 2.05 -10.95 -2.23
N THR A 51 1.84 -12.22 -2.55
CA THR A 51 0.62 -12.68 -3.26
C THR A 51 -0.29 -13.54 -2.39
N VAL A 52 0.02 -13.69 -1.10
CA VAL A 52 -0.69 -14.63 -0.22
C VAL A 52 -1.53 -13.90 0.84
N SER A 53 -1.09 -12.73 1.31
CA SER A 53 -1.77 -12.01 2.38
C SER A 53 -3.17 -11.53 1.99
N PHE A 54 -3.32 -10.97 0.79
CA PHE A 54 -4.56 -10.40 0.28
C PHE A 54 -4.76 -10.77 -1.18
N ARG A 55 -6.02 -10.85 -1.63
CA ARG A 55 -6.29 -10.75 -3.07
C ARG A 55 -5.94 -9.32 -3.51
N PRO A 56 -5.12 -9.12 -4.55
CA PRO A 56 -4.77 -7.77 -5.00
C PRO A 56 -5.98 -7.02 -5.57
N LEU A 57 -6.07 -5.71 -5.33
CA LEU A 57 -7.14 -4.88 -5.90
C LEU A 57 -6.98 -4.72 -7.42
N ALA A 58 -5.73 -4.55 -7.87
CA ALA A 58 -5.35 -4.35 -9.25
C ALA A 58 -4.20 -5.29 -9.64
N ASP A 59 -4.49 -6.59 -9.70
CA ASP A 59 -3.52 -7.63 -10.00
C ASP A 59 -2.99 -7.54 -11.44
N HIS A 60 -1.71 -7.18 -11.62
CA HIS A 60 -0.96 -7.22 -12.89
C HIS A 60 -1.77 -6.83 -14.16
N ARG A 61 -2.47 -5.69 -14.11
CA ARG A 61 -3.37 -5.28 -15.20
C ARG A 61 -2.63 -4.85 -16.47
N GLY A 62 -1.30 -4.71 -16.41
CA GLY A 62 -0.50 -4.10 -17.44
C GLY A 62 -0.63 -2.57 -17.41
N ILE A 63 -0.15 -1.93 -18.47
CA ILE A 63 -0.27 -0.48 -18.67
C ILE A 63 -1.65 -0.19 -19.29
N PRO A 64 -2.37 0.85 -18.83
CA PRO A 64 -3.60 1.28 -19.49
C PRO A 64 -3.35 1.58 -20.97
N GLN A 65 -4.25 1.12 -21.85
CA GLN A 65 -4.13 1.37 -23.30
C GLN A 65 -4.22 2.87 -23.64
N ASP A 66 -4.90 3.63 -22.78
CA ASP A 66 -5.10 5.07 -22.85
C ASP A 66 -4.21 5.82 -21.83
N ALA A 67 -3.06 5.26 -21.45
CA ALA A 67 -2.08 5.96 -20.63
C ALA A 67 -1.61 7.27 -21.29
N SER A 68 -1.30 8.28 -20.47
CA SER A 68 -0.82 9.55 -20.98
C SER A 68 0.48 9.38 -21.75
N ARG A 69 0.74 10.29 -22.69
CA ARG A 69 1.95 10.25 -23.52
C ARG A 69 3.23 10.28 -22.66
N GLU A 70 3.20 11.02 -21.55
CA GLU A 70 4.31 11.08 -20.60
C GLU A 70 4.56 9.75 -19.91
N VAL A 71 3.51 9.00 -19.55
CA VAL A 71 3.64 7.66 -18.97
C VAL A 71 4.24 6.71 -19.98
N LEU A 72 3.72 6.68 -21.21
CA LEU A 72 4.25 5.83 -22.29
C LEU A 72 5.72 6.16 -22.61
N ALA A 73 6.07 7.44 -22.72
CA ALA A 73 7.44 7.87 -22.95
C ALA A 73 8.39 7.48 -21.79
N THR A 74 7.93 7.59 -20.54
CA THR A 74 8.72 7.16 -19.38
C THR A 74 8.94 5.67 -19.39
N LEU A 75 7.88 4.89 -19.62
CA LEU A 75 7.95 3.44 -19.69
C LEU A 75 8.95 2.98 -20.75
N GLU A 76 8.95 3.59 -21.94
CA GLU A 76 9.93 3.27 -23.00
C GLU A 76 11.38 3.37 -22.51
N THR A 77 11.70 4.34 -21.65
CA THR A 77 13.04 4.48 -21.07
C THR A 77 13.43 3.39 -20.07
N TRP A 78 12.45 2.77 -19.41
CA TRP A 78 12.69 1.67 -18.47
C TRP A 78 12.99 0.34 -19.19
N GLY A 79 12.55 0.17 -20.44
CA GLY A 79 12.81 -1.04 -21.22
C GLY A 79 12.35 -2.31 -20.49
N ASP A 80 13.24 -3.31 -20.43
CA ASP A 80 12.99 -4.63 -19.80
C ASP A 80 13.27 -4.65 -18.28
N ASP A 81 13.76 -3.55 -17.70
CA ASP A 81 14.07 -3.48 -16.26
C ASP A 81 12.81 -3.28 -15.39
N ARG A 82 11.67 -2.95 -16.01
CA ARG A 82 10.39 -2.82 -15.33
C ARG A 82 9.61 -4.15 -15.35
N HIS A 83 8.78 -4.33 -14.35
CA HIS A 83 7.81 -5.42 -14.29
C HIS A 83 6.61 -5.05 -13.41
N GLY A 84 5.62 -5.95 -13.33
CA GLY A 84 4.49 -5.81 -12.40
C GLY A 84 3.57 -4.63 -12.74
N GLU A 85 3.51 -4.22 -14.01
CA GLU A 85 2.72 -3.09 -14.44
C GLU A 85 1.24 -3.26 -14.07
N SER A 86 0.68 -2.23 -13.47
CA SER A 86 -0.73 -2.21 -13.11
C SER A 86 -1.24 -0.79 -12.89
N TRP A 87 -2.53 -0.66 -12.64
CA TRP A 87 -3.18 0.62 -12.37
C TRP A 87 -4.49 0.43 -11.59
N ILE A 88 -4.86 1.44 -10.81
CA ILE A 88 -6.08 1.44 -10.01
C ILE A 88 -6.73 2.82 -10.00
N THR A 89 -8.05 2.90 -10.16
CA THR A 89 -8.77 4.19 -10.09
C THR A 89 -9.00 4.63 -8.65
N TRP A 90 -9.28 5.92 -8.44
CA TRP A 90 -9.70 6.40 -7.13
C TRP A 90 -11.02 5.74 -6.69
N ALA A 91 -11.96 5.52 -7.61
CA ALA A 91 -13.21 4.80 -7.32
C ALA A 91 -12.98 3.37 -6.81
N GLU A 92 -12.05 2.62 -7.43
CA GLU A 92 -11.71 1.27 -6.99
C GLU A 92 -11.04 1.27 -5.61
N LEU A 93 -10.15 2.23 -5.36
CA LEU A 93 -9.48 2.39 -4.07
C LEU A 93 -10.47 2.71 -2.94
N THR A 94 -11.43 3.60 -3.17
CA THR A 94 -12.42 3.99 -2.14
C THR A 94 -13.50 2.95 -1.93
N ALA A 95 -13.81 2.14 -2.95
CA ALA A 95 -14.75 1.03 -2.84
C ALA A 95 -14.16 -0.20 -2.12
N ALA A 96 -12.83 -0.29 -2.00
CA ALA A 96 -12.18 -1.40 -1.35
C ALA A 96 -12.53 -1.50 0.15
N ASP A 97 -12.74 -2.72 0.63
CA ASP A 97 -12.95 -2.97 2.06
C ASP A 97 -11.62 -2.85 2.82
N GLY A 98 -11.41 -1.69 3.45
CA GLY A 98 -10.22 -1.44 4.27
C GLY A 98 -10.14 -2.31 5.53
N ASP A 99 -11.26 -2.90 5.98
CA ASP A 99 -11.32 -3.79 7.13
C ASP A 99 -11.22 -5.28 6.74
N GLU A 100 -11.07 -5.60 5.44
CA GLU A 100 -10.72 -6.95 4.97
C GLU A 100 -9.47 -7.44 5.72
N VAL A 101 -9.55 -8.66 6.24
CA VAL A 101 -8.50 -9.30 7.04
C VAL A 101 -7.68 -10.23 6.15
N SER A 102 -6.36 -10.24 6.34
CA SER A 102 -5.45 -11.10 5.59
C SER A 102 -5.78 -12.60 5.74
N ASN A 103 -5.44 -13.37 4.70
CA ASN A 103 -5.67 -14.82 4.65
C ASN A 103 -4.90 -15.57 5.74
N GLU A 104 -3.69 -15.08 6.04
CA GLU A 104 -2.73 -15.67 6.97
C GLU A 104 -2.37 -14.70 8.10
N VAL A 105 -1.89 -15.26 9.20
CA VAL A 105 -1.28 -14.49 10.31
C VAL A 105 0.00 -13.87 9.77
N ASP A 106 0.20 -12.57 10.00
CA ASP A 106 1.44 -11.91 9.61
C ASP A 106 2.60 -12.49 10.43
N GLY A 107 3.74 -12.73 9.78
CA GLY A 107 4.93 -13.20 10.46
C GLY A 107 5.48 -12.17 11.45
N CYS A 108 5.17 -10.88 11.28
CA CYS A 108 5.64 -9.81 12.16
C CYS A 108 4.77 -9.67 13.42
N VAL A 109 5.37 -9.12 14.48
CA VAL A 109 4.58 -8.55 15.59
C VAL A 109 4.08 -7.16 15.21
N HIS A 110 2.87 -6.81 15.64
CA HIS A 110 2.25 -5.51 15.42
C HIS A 110 2.32 -4.68 16.68
N GLU A 111 2.83 -3.46 16.60
CA GLU A 111 2.71 -2.47 17.67
C GLU A 111 1.40 -1.70 17.47
N PHE A 112 0.58 -1.62 18.50
CA PHE A 112 -0.59 -0.77 18.59
C PHE A 112 -0.34 0.32 19.62
N ARG A 113 -0.85 1.53 19.33
CA ARG A 113 -0.84 2.67 20.27
C ARG A 113 -2.24 3.10 20.62
N ARG A 114 -2.42 3.50 21.87
CA ARG A 114 -3.70 3.99 22.37
C ARG A 114 -3.81 5.50 22.16
N GLY A 115 -4.83 5.92 21.41
CA GLY A 115 -5.17 7.32 21.24
C GLY A 115 -5.74 7.95 22.51
N SER A 116 -5.86 9.27 22.53
CA SER A 116 -6.50 10.03 23.62
C SER A 116 -7.98 9.72 23.78
N ASP A 117 -8.63 9.21 22.72
CA ASP A 117 -9.99 8.67 22.70
C ASP A 117 -10.08 7.25 23.28
N GLY A 118 -8.95 6.65 23.67
CA GLY A 118 -8.84 5.32 24.22
C GLY A 118 -8.85 4.20 23.18
N ARG A 119 -8.92 4.51 21.87
CA ARG A 119 -8.92 3.53 20.77
C ARG A 119 -7.50 3.06 20.46
N TRP A 120 -7.37 1.79 20.12
CA TRP A 120 -6.11 1.22 19.62
C TRP A 120 -6.03 1.38 18.10
N THR A 121 -4.89 1.89 17.63
CA THR A 121 -4.54 1.97 16.21
C THR A 121 -3.20 1.31 16.00
N MET A 122 -3.06 0.53 14.92
CA MET A 122 -1.79 -0.08 14.57
C MET A 122 -0.79 1.03 14.24
N HIS A 123 0.34 1.02 14.94
CA HIS A 123 1.43 1.96 14.72
C HIS A 123 2.39 1.46 13.65
N GLY A 124 2.68 0.16 13.65
CA GLY A 124 3.60 -0.43 12.68
C GLY A 124 3.88 -1.91 12.94
N ARG A 125 4.61 -2.51 12.02
CA ARG A 125 5.08 -3.90 12.08
C ARG A 125 6.53 -3.90 12.55
N ASN A 126 6.90 -4.87 13.40
CA ASN A 126 8.26 -5.03 13.90
C ASN A 126 8.90 -3.69 14.37
N THR A 127 8.08 -2.86 15.00
CA THR A 127 8.52 -1.59 15.59
C THR A 127 8.92 -1.84 17.04
N ASP A 128 9.97 -1.16 17.50
CA ASP A 128 10.52 -1.31 18.87
C ASP A 128 10.80 -2.78 19.27
N LEU A 129 11.48 -3.53 18.39
CA LEU A 129 11.79 -4.95 18.60
C LEU A 129 12.62 -5.20 19.86
N THR A 130 13.39 -4.22 20.33
CA THR A 130 14.11 -4.31 21.60
C THR A 130 13.13 -4.43 22.76
N ARG A 131 12.12 -3.54 22.83
CA ARG A 131 11.10 -3.62 23.87
C ARG A 131 10.25 -4.88 23.75
N PHE A 132 9.89 -5.27 22.54
CA PHE A 132 9.17 -6.52 22.31
C PHE A 132 9.97 -7.75 22.77
N ALA A 133 11.28 -7.80 22.54
CA ALA A 133 12.14 -8.89 23.00
C ALA A 133 12.17 -8.99 24.54
N GLU A 134 12.22 -7.86 25.24
CA GLU A 134 12.13 -7.82 26.71
C GLU A 134 10.80 -8.39 27.22
N LEU A 135 9.69 -8.03 26.59
CA LEU A 135 8.34 -8.46 27.00
C LEU A 135 8.06 -9.93 26.66
N SER A 136 8.53 -10.40 25.51
CA SER A 136 8.31 -11.77 25.02
C SER A 136 9.30 -12.78 25.60
N GLY A 137 10.45 -12.31 26.10
CA GLY A 137 11.56 -13.16 26.54
C GLY A 137 12.31 -13.84 25.40
N LEU A 138 12.04 -13.49 24.14
CA LEU A 138 12.78 -14.01 22.99
C LEU A 138 14.19 -13.41 22.95
N THR A 139 15.17 -14.26 22.67
CA THR A 139 16.58 -13.85 22.50
C THR A 139 17.12 -14.12 21.10
N ASP A 140 16.47 -14.99 20.32
CA ASP A 140 16.84 -15.25 18.93
C ASP A 140 16.30 -14.13 18.04
N PRO A 141 17.16 -13.34 17.36
CA PRO A 141 16.72 -12.29 16.46
C PRO A 141 15.75 -12.78 15.38
N ARG A 142 15.92 -14.00 14.87
CA ARG A 142 15.02 -14.53 13.83
C ARG A 142 13.61 -14.71 14.36
N GLN A 143 13.47 -15.26 15.56
CA GLN A 143 12.17 -15.42 16.22
C GLN A 143 11.55 -14.07 16.58
N ILE A 144 12.37 -13.07 16.94
CA ILE A 144 11.91 -11.70 17.19
C ILE A 144 11.33 -11.07 15.91
N TYR A 145 12.03 -11.19 14.77
CA TYR A 145 11.57 -10.65 13.49
C TYR A 145 10.38 -11.40 12.89
N SER A 146 10.22 -12.70 13.19
CA SER A 146 9.11 -13.53 12.71
C SER A 146 8.23 -14.04 13.86
N ALA A 147 7.90 -13.16 14.81
CA ALA A 147 7.16 -13.50 16.01
C ALA A 147 5.82 -14.19 15.73
N GLY A 148 5.12 -13.83 14.64
CA GLY A 148 3.86 -14.45 14.24
C GLY A 148 3.99 -15.88 13.70
N SER A 149 5.21 -16.32 13.40
CA SER A 149 5.51 -17.74 13.13
C SER A 149 5.84 -18.53 14.40
N VAL A 150 6.07 -17.85 15.53
CA VAL A 150 6.46 -18.46 16.81
C VAL A 150 5.26 -18.54 17.77
N PHE A 151 4.48 -17.46 17.85
CA PHE A 151 3.35 -17.35 18.75
C PHE A 151 2.01 -17.53 18.02
N PRO A 152 0.98 -18.09 18.69
CA PRO A 152 -0.36 -18.16 18.15
C PRO A 152 -0.97 -16.78 17.85
N GLU A 153 -1.91 -16.74 16.92
CA GLU A 153 -2.75 -15.57 16.66
C GLU A 153 -3.41 -15.06 17.96
N ASN A 154 -3.46 -13.73 18.12
CA ASN A 154 -3.98 -13.02 19.29
C ASN A 154 -3.11 -13.13 20.56
N THR A 155 -1.86 -13.59 20.45
CA THR A 155 -0.91 -13.42 21.56
C THR A 155 -0.60 -11.94 21.76
N GLU A 156 -0.65 -11.46 23.00
CA GLU A 156 -0.57 -10.06 23.35
C GLU A 156 0.46 -9.78 24.46
N TRP A 157 1.14 -8.64 24.35
CA TRP A 157 2.02 -8.09 25.38
C TRP A 157 1.64 -6.61 25.62
N PRO A 158 0.78 -6.34 26.61
CA PRO A 158 0.44 -4.98 27.00
C PRO A 158 1.64 -4.24 27.62
N ASP A 159 1.83 -2.97 27.25
CA ASP A 159 2.90 -2.10 27.75
C ASP A 159 2.39 -0.65 27.89
N GLY A 160 1.51 -0.43 28.88
CA GLY A 160 0.92 0.89 29.15
C GLY A 160 -0.03 1.36 28.05
N ASP A 161 0.36 2.40 27.31
CA ASP A 161 -0.36 2.94 26.15
C ASP A 161 0.05 2.28 24.83
N ARG A 162 0.90 1.25 24.90
CA ARG A 162 1.30 0.38 23.80
C ARG A 162 0.79 -1.04 24.02
N LEU A 163 0.62 -1.75 22.91
CA LEU A 163 0.28 -3.17 22.89
C LEU A 163 1.01 -3.82 21.73
N PHE A 164 1.77 -4.87 22.00
CA PHE A 164 2.29 -5.74 20.96
C PHE A 164 1.33 -6.90 20.77
N ARG A 165 1.00 -7.25 19.53
CA ARG A 165 0.11 -8.37 19.22
C ARG A 165 0.59 -9.12 17.98
N VAL A 166 0.49 -10.45 18.02
CA VAL A 166 0.55 -11.28 16.81
C VAL A 166 -0.86 -11.43 16.25
N GLY A 167 -1.05 -11.13 14.98
CA GLY A 167 -2.37 -11.15 14.36
C GLY A 167 -2.34 -11.11 12.85
N ARG A 168 -3.53 -11.16 12.27
CA ARG A 168 -3.76 -10.88 10.85
C ARG A 168 -3.80 -9.37 10.61
N LEU A 169 -3.35 -8.95 9.43
CA LEU A 169 -3.39 -7.55 9.01
C LEU A 169 -4.78 -7.20 8.50
N ARG A 170 -5.18 -5.94 8.65
CA ARG A 170 -6.28 -5.38 7.85
C ARG A 170 -5.71 -4.66 6.64
N ARG A 171 -6.47 -4.59 5.55
CA ARG A 171 -6.02 -3.93 4.32
C ARG A 171 -5.58 -2.48 4.57
N LYS A 172 -6.31 -1.72 5.39
CA LYS A 172 -5.94 -0.34 5.75
C LYS A 172 -4.62 -0.24 6.53
N ASP A 173 -4.22 -1.29 7.24
CA ASP A 173 -2.99 -1.30 8.04
C ASP A 173 -1.75 -1.55 7.15
N VAL A 174 -1.94 -2.07 5.93
CA VAL A 174 -0.86 -2.28 4.95
C VAL A 174 -0.68 -1.14 3.96
N VAL A 175 -1.65 -0.22 3.90
CA VAL A 175 -1.55 1.04 3.16
C VAL A 175 -1.88 2.22 4.08
N PRO A 176 -1.17 2.36 5.22
CA PRO A 176 -1.55 3.32 6.25
C PRO A 176 -1.39 4.76 5.78
N ASP A 177 -2.24 5.65 6.26
CA ASP A 177 -2.18 7.09 5.96
C ASP A 177 -0.83 7.74 6.33
N SER A 178 -0.09 7.16 7.29
CA SER A 178 1.24 7.65 7.66
C SER A 178 2.27 7.53 6.54
N GLU A 179 2.07 6.60 5.61
CA GLU A 179 2.97 6.36 4.47
C GLU A 179 2.32 6.74 3.14
N TRP A 180 1.05 6.40 2.95
CA TRP A 180 0.32 6.61 1.70
C TRP A 180 -0.56 7.87 1.70
N GLY A 181 -0.72 8.54 2.83
CA GLY A 181 -1.67 9.65 2.98
C GLY A 181 -1.43 10.80 2.00
N ALA A 182 -0.19 11.06 1.60
CA ALA A 182 0.12 12.06 0.56
C ALA A 182 -0.43 11.65 -0.81
N VAL A 183 -0.26 10.37 -1.20
CA VAL A 183 -0.80 9.79 -2.44
C VAL A 183 -2.33 9.90 -2.43
N TRP A 184 -2.96 9.43 -1.35
CA TRP A 184 -4.42 9.47 -1.19
C TRP A 184 -4.98 10.88 -1.19
N SER A 185 -4.27 11.84 -0.58
CA SER A 185 -4.70 13.25 -0.55
C SER A 185 -4.68 13.88 -1.94
N VAL A 186 -3.65 13.61 -2.75
CA VAL A 186 -3.57 14.11 -4.12
C VAL A 186 -4.65 13.47 -4.99
N MET A 187 -4.79 12.14 -4.95
CA MET A 187 -5.82 11.44 -5.73
C MET A 187 -7.23 11.93 -5.37
N ARG A 188 -7.55 12.08 -4.08
CA ARG A 188 -8.82 12.63 -3.61
C ARG A 188 -9.07 14.06 -4.11
N THR A 189 -8.05 14.91 -4.07
CA THR A 189 -8.15 16.30 -4.53
C THR A 189 -8.47 16.35 -6.03
N LEU A 190 -7.79 15.52 -6.83
CA LEU A 190 -8.07 15.39 -8.25
C LEU A 190 -9.45 14.78 -8.50
N ALA A 191 -9.87 13.79 -7.71
CA ALA A 191 -11.17 13.13 -7.90
C ALA A 191 -12.34 14.09 -7.65
N ASN A 192 -12.19 15.04 -6.72
CA ASN A 192 -13.15 16.11 -6.50
C ASN A 192 -13.33 17.03 -7.74
N LEU A 193 -12.32 17.11 -8.61
CA LEU A 193 -12.33 17.93 -9.82
C LEU A 193 -12.75 17.15 -11.08
N HIS A 194 -12.26 15.91 -11.19
CA HIS A 194 -12.31 15.08 -12.39
C HIS A 194 -13.29 13.88 -12.29
N GLY A 195 -13.93 13.69 -11.13
CA GLY A 195 -14.68 12.48 -10.81
C GLY A 195 -13.77 11.34 -10.34
N GLU A 196 -14.33 10.39 -9.60
CA GLU A 196 -13.57 9.27 -9.01
C GLU A 196 -13.01 8.31 -10.06
N GLU A 197 -13.71 8.15 -11.18
CA GLU A 197 -13.24 7.37 -12.34
C GLU A 197 -12.25 8.16 -13.22
N GLY A 198 -12.19 9.48 -13.05
CA GLY A 198 -11.31 10.38 -13.79
C GLY A 198 -9.92 10.52 -13.17
N VAL A 199 -9.58 9.70 -12.18
CA VAL A 199 -8.28 9.68 -11.50
C VAL A 199 -7.80 8.25 -11.31
N ARG A 200 -6.55 7.98 -11.65
CA ARG A 200 -5.92 6.68 -11.42
C ARG A 200 -4.47 6.80 -11.04
N LEU A 201 -3.98 5.80 -10.33
CA LEU A 201 -2.57 5.57 -10.07
C LEU A 201 -2.09 4.47 -11.03
N VAL A 202 -1.11 4.78 -11.87
CA VAL A 202 -0.44 3.82 -12.76
C VAL A 202 0.94 3.52 -12.19
N VAL A 203 1.30 2.24 -12.06
CA VAL A 203 2.54 1.80 -11.41
C VAL A 203 3.30 0.74 -12.21
N TRP A 204 4.60 0.66 -11.94
CA TRP A 204 5.50 -0.42 -12.32
C TRP A 204 6.63 -0.54 -11.29
N PHE A 205 7.40 -1.62 -11.34
CA PHE A 205 8.36 -1.99 -10.30
C PHE A 205 9.73 -2.34 -10.88
N ASP A 206 10.80 -2.13 -10.11
CA ASP A 206 12.16 -2.55 -10.44
C ASP A 206 12.52 -3.96 -9.88
N GLY A 207 13.46 -4.63 -10.54
CA GLY A 207 13.81 -6.05 -10.30
C GLY A 207 14.48 -6.42 -8.98
#